data_AF-A0A2D6IUP8-F1
#
_entry.id   AF-A0A2D6IUP8-F1
#
_cell.length_a   1.000
_cell.length_b   1.000
_cell.length_c   1.000
_cell.angle_alpha   90.00
_cell.angle_beta   90.00
_cell.angle_gamma   90.00
#
_symmetry.space_group_name_H-M   'P 1'
#
loop_
_entity.id
_entity.type
_entity.pdbx_description
1 polymer ?
#
loop_
_entity_poly.entity_id
_entity_poly.type
_entity_poly.pdbx_seq_one_letter_code
_entity_poly.pdbx_strand_id
1 'polypeptide(L)'
;MIDQVLKAEDTDRLAQAVITLTKELWVLKDRQRILEATLQDAGVLDNAAIETYDPDTTLSETLMAERRQLIDSVLDTLITPPLNAPHR
;
A
#
# COMPACT_ATOMS: atom_id res chain seq x y z
N MET A 1 19.44 3.72 0.16
CA MET A 1 20.28 4.00 -1.01
C MET A 1 19.38 3.89 -2.22
N ILE A 2 18.78 5.01 -2.65
CA ILE A 2 17.98 5.09 -3.89
C ILE A 2 18.84 5.90 -4.86
N ASP A 3 19.87 5.26 -5.40
CA ASP A 3 20.85 5.90 -6.30
C ASP A 3 20.67 5.41 -7.75
N GLN A 4 19.41 5.21 -8.15
CA GLN A 4 19.06 4.95 -9.54
C GLN A 4 17.94 5.90 -9.97
N VAL A 5 18.29 6.75 -10.93
CA VAL A 5 17.43 7.78 -11.50
C VAL A 5 16.57 7.14 -12.60
N LEU A 6 15.25 7.21 -12.44
CA LEU A 6 14.28 6.83 -13.49
C LEU A 6 14.58 7.60 -14.77
N LYS A 7 14.53 6.93 -15.92
CA LYS A 7 14.78 7.59 -17.21
C LYS A 7 13.49 8.22 -17.73
N ALA A 8 13.62 9.18 -18.65
CA ALA A 8 12.47 9.83 -19.28
C ALA A 8 11.52 8.84 -19.98
N GLU A 9 12.07 7.75 -20.53
CA GLU A 9 11.33 6.65 -21.16
C GLU A 9 10.47 5.81 -20.20
N ASP A 10 10.71 5.90 -18.88
CA ASP A 10 9.93 5.19 -17.86
C ASP A 10 8.69 5.99 -17.39
N THR A 11 8.55 7.25 -17.83
CA THR A 11 7.54 8.20 -17.34
C THR A 11 6.10 7.70 -17.56
N ASP A 12 5.80 7.13 -18.72
CA ASP A 12 4.46 6.61 -19.02
C ASP A 12 4.11 5.39 -18.16
N ARG A 13 5.10 4.52 -17.91
CA ARG A 13 4.93 3.35 -17.03
C ARG A 13 4.74 3.78 -15.58
N LEU A 14 5.49 4.79 -15.14
CA LEU A 14 5.33 5.39 -13.83
C LEU A 14 3.93 6.01 -13.66
N ALA A 15 3.46 6.77 -14.65
CA ALA A 15 2.12 7.36 -14.63
C ALA A 15 1.04 6.28 -14.51
N GLN A 16 1.15 5.20 -15.29
CA GLN A 16 0.24 4.06 -15.20
C GLN A 16 0.30 3.38 -13.82
N ALA A 17 1.49 3.17 -13.25
CA ALA A 17 1.66 2.58 -11.92
C ALA A 17 1.04 3.46 -10.83
N VAL A 18 1.24 4.79 -10.87
CA VAL A 18 0.65 5.74 -9.92
C VAL A 18 -0.87 5.73 -10.00
N ILE A 19 -1.45 5.70 -11.20
CA ILE A 19 -2.91 5.61 -11.39
C ILE A 19 -3.44 4.31 -10.80
N THR A 20 -2.79 3.18 -11.07
CA THR A 20 -3.17 1.87 -10.53
C THR A 20 -3.08 1.86 -9.00
N LEU A 21 -1.96 2.32 -8.42
CA LEU A 21 -1.80 2.41 -6.97
C LEU A 21 -2.85 3.30 -6.32
N THR A 22 -3.20 4.43 -6.95
CA THR A 22 -4.25 5.32 -6.44
C THR A 22 -5.61 4.63 -6.40
N LYS A 23 -5.94 3.79 -7.40
CA LYS A 23 -7.17 2.99 -7.40
C LYS A 23 -7.17 1.95 -6.28
N GLU A 24 -6.07 1.23 -6.10
CA GLU A 24 -5.98 0.23 -5.03
C GLU A 24 -6.03 0.88 -3.64
N LEU A 25 -5.39 2.04 -3.45
CA LEU A 25 -5.50 2.82 -2.21
C LEU A 25 -6.95 3.24 -1.94
N TRP A 26 -7.70 3.63 -2.98
CA TRP A 26 -9.11 3.94 -2.83
C TRP A 26 -9.93 2.72 -2.39
N VAL A 27 -9.71 1.56 -3.02
CA VAL A 27 -10.39 0.31 -2.66
C VAL A 27 -10.06 -0.11 -1.22
N LEU A 28 -8.80 0.01 -0.80
CA LEU A 28 -8.39 -0.28 0.57
C LEU A 28 -9.07 0.65 1.57
N LYS A 29 -9.08 1.95 1.28
CA LYS A 29 -9.76 2.96 2.10
C LYS A 29 -11.25 2.67 2.22
N ASP A 30 -11.91 2.34 1.12
CA ASP A 30 -13.34 2.01 1.10
C ASP A 30 -13.63 0.77 1.98
N ARG A 31 -12.86 -0.30 1.80
CA ARG A 31 -12.98 -1.51 2.62
C ARG A 31 -12.71 -1.25 4.09
N GLN A 32 -11.71 -0.44 4.41
CA GLN A 32 -11.42 -0.05 5.80
C GLN A 32 -12.61 0.69 6.40
N ARG A 33 -13.18 1.68 5.70
CA ARG A 33 -14.37 2.41 6.18
C ARG A 33 -15.58 1.51 6.40
N ILE A 34 -15.80 0.54 5.50
CA ILE A 34 -16.86 -0.45 5.67
C ILE A 34 -16.60 -1.31 6.91
N LEU A 35 -15.36 -1.79 7.10
CA LEU A 35 -14.99 -2.59 8.28
C LEU A 35 -15.26 -1.81 9.58
N GLU A 36 -14.77 -0.57 9.67
CA GLU A 36 -14.99 0.33 10.81
C GLU A 36 -16.48 0.50 11.10
N ALA A 37 -17.29 0.84 10.09
CA ALA A 37 -18.73 0.96 10.24
C ALA A 37 -19.40 -0.33 10.72
N THR A 38 -19.04 -1.49 10.14
CA THR A 38 -19.61 -2.78 10.56
C THR A 38 -19.25 -3.18 11.99
N LEU A 39 -18.05 -2.83 12.45
CA LEU A 39 -17.62 -3.09 13.83
C LEU A 39 -18.32 -2.15 14.82
N GLN A 40 -18.55 -0.89 14.43
CA GLN A 40 -19.31 0.06 15.23
C GLN A 40 -20.79 -0.35 15.33
N ASP A 41 -21.41 -0.74 14.22
CA ASP A 41 -22.80 -1.21 14.19
C ASP A 41 -22.99 -2.48 15.03
N ALA A 42 -21.97 -3.33 15.09
CA ALA A 42 -21.94 -4.52 15.96
C ALA A 42 -21.64 -4.20 17.44
N GLY A 43 -21.33 -2.94 17.78
CA GLY A 43 -20.97 -2.51 19.13
C GLY A 43 -19.59 -2.99 19.61
N VAL A 44 -18.71 -3.40 18.69
CA VAL A 44 -17.37 -3.95 19.00
C VAL A 44 -16.32 -2.85 19.18
N LEU A 45 -16.42 -1.77 18.39
CA LEU A 45 -15.43 -0.71 18.33
C LEU A 45 -16.12 0.65 18.16
N ASP A 46 -15.71 1.64 18.94
CA ASP A 46 -16.02 3.03 18.63
C ASP A 46 -15.03 3.52 17.56
N ASN A 47 -15.52 4.03 16.43
CA ASN A 47 -14.66 4.53 15.36
C ASN A 47 -13.71 5.63 15.85
N ALA A 48 -14.09 6.42 16.87
CA ALA A 48 -13.21 7.42 17.46
C ALA A 48 -11.96 6.81 18.14
N ALA A 49 -12.04 5.56 18.59
CA ALA A 49 -10.93 4.88 19.25
C ALA A 49 -9.75 4.65 18.30
N ILE A 50 -10.01 4.46 17.01
CA ILE A 50 -8.98 4.19 15.98
C ILE A 50 -7.99 5.36 15.87
N GLU A 51 -8.50 6.59 15.86
CA GLU A 51 -7.69 7.81 15.72
C GLU A 51 -6.82 8.08 16.97
N THR A 52 -7.21 7.53 18.11
CA THR A 52 -6.52 7.71 19.40
C THR A 52 -5.73 6.46 19.83
N TYR A 53 -5.81 5.37 19.08
CA TYR A 53 -5.17 4.12 19.44
C TYR A 53 -3.66 4.24 19.29
N ASP A 54 -2.96 4.08 20.41
CA ASP A 54 -1.49 4.03 20.44
C ASP A 54 -1.05 2.56 20.34
N PRO A 55 -0.49 2.12 19.20
CA PRO A 55 -0.01 0.76 19.05
C PRO A 55 1.15 0.49 20.01
N ASP A 56 1.16 -0.67 20.66
CA ASP A 56 2.30 -1.06 21.49
C ASP A 56 3.60 -1.21 20.66
N THR A 57 4.73 -1.37 21.34
CA THR A 57 6.04 -1.49 20.70
C THR A 57 6.08 -2.64 19.69
N THR A 58 5.41 -3.77 19.98
CA THR A 58 5.42 -4.96 19.13
C THR A 58 4.65 -4.73 17.84
N LEU A 59 3.44 -4.16 17.95
CA LEU A 59 2.60 -3.83 16.80
C LEU A 59 3.25 -2.73 15.97
N SER A 60 3.83 -1.70 16.61
CA SER A 60 4.56 -0.64 15.93
C SER A 60 5.72 -1.16 15.10
N GLU A 61 6.55 -2.05 15.65
CA GLU A 61 7.67 -2.67 14.94
C GLU A 61 7.20 -3.51 13.75
N THR A 62 6.11 -4.27 13.93
CA THR A 62 5.50 -5.07 12.87
C THR A 62 5.03 -4.19 11.72
N LEU A 63 4.28 -3.13 12.00
CA LEU A 63 3.79 -2.17 10.99
C LEU A 63 4.94 -1.47 10.26
N MET A 64 6.03 -1.16 10.96
CA MET A 64 7.23 -0.57 10.35
C MET A 64 7.92 -1.53 9.38
N ALA A 65 8.02 -2.81 9.74
CA ALA A 65 8.62 -3.84 8.89
C ALA A 65 7.78 -4.09 7.63
N GLU A 66 6.46 -4.25 7.79
CA GLU A 66 5.52 -4.45 6.68
C GLU A 66 5.53 -3.26 5.71
N ARG A 67 5.53 -2.02 6.24
CA ARG A 67 5.64 -0.81 5.41
C ARG A 67 6.92 -0.79 4.58
N ARG A 68 8.04 -1.20 5.16
CA ARG A 68 9.33 -1.26 4.44
C ARG A 68 9.29 -2.29 3.33
N GLN A 69 8.79 -3.49 3.63
CA GLN A 69 8.64 -4.56 2.65
C GLN A 69 7.74 -4.15 1.47
N LEU A 70 6.64 -3.43 1.75
CA LEU A 70 5.76 -2.90 0.71
C LEU A 70 6.49 -1.91 -0.21
N ILE A 71 7.20 -0.93 0.38
CA ILE A 71 7.96 0.07 -0.39
C ILE A 71 9.01 -0.61 -1.26
N ASP A 72 9.77 -1.54 -0.70
CA ASP A 72 10.81 -2.27 -1.43
C ASP A 72 10.21 -3.08 -2.60
N SER A 73 9.10 -3.78 -2.36
CA SER A 73 8.39 -4.54 -3.42
C SER A 73 7.87 -3.64 -4.54
N VAL A 74 7.38 -2.43 -4.22
CA VAL A 74 6.91 -1.47 -5.23
C VAL A 74 8.09 -0.96 -6.06
N LEU A 75 9.20 -0.61 -5.42
CA LEU A 75 10.40 -0.13 -6.11
C LEU A 75 10.99 -1.21 -7.03
N ASP A 76 11.09 -2.46 -6.59
CA ASP A 76 11.61 -3.57 -7.40
C ASP A 76 10.76 -3.81 -8.66
N THR A 77 9.44 -3.66 -8.55
CA THR A 77 8.50 -3.84 -9.68
C THR A 77 8.64 -2.74 -10.73
N LEU A 78 8.97 -1.51 -10.31
CA LEU A 78 9.17 -0.39 -11.23
C LEU A 78 10.51 -0.48 -11.98
N ILE A 79 11.50 -1.13 -11.37
CA ILE A 79 12.87 -1.21 -11.88
C ILE A 79 13.08 -2.48 -12.73
N THR A 80 12.40 -3.57 -12.40
CA THR A 80 12.55 -4.85 -13.09
C THR A 80 11.49 -4.98 -14.20
N PRO A 81 11.87 -4.99 -15.50
CA PRO A 81 10.91 -5.24 -16.57
C PRO A 81 10.28 -6.63 -16.37
N PRO A 82 8.97 -6.81 -16.67
CA PRO A 82 8.34 -8.11 -16.50
C PRO A 82 9.09 -9.17 -17.31
N LEU A 83 9.44 -10.28 -16.66
CA LEU A 83 9.92 -11.48 -17.34
C LEU A 83 8.86 -11.83 -18.39
N ASN A 84 9.26 -11.82 -19.67
CA ASN A 84 8.42 -12.14 -20.82
C ASN A 84 7.43 -13.27 -20.49
N ALA A 85 6.13 -12.98 -20.49
CA ALA A 85 5.13 -14.02 -20.48
C ALA A 85 5.32 -14.86 -21.75
N PRO A 86 5.44 -16.20 -21.67
CA PRO A 86 5.61 -17.02 -22.86
C PRO A 86 4.37 -16.86 -23.75
N HIS A 87 4.61 -16.48 -25.01
CA HIS A 87 3.62 -16.54 -26.07
C HIS A 87 2.97 -17.93 -26.07
N ARG A 88 1.67 -17.99 -25.83
CA ARG A 88 0.82 -19.12 -26.19
C ARG A 88 -0.11 -18.69 -27.30
#